data_AF-A0A2V7TZQ8-F1
#
_entry.id   AF-A0A2V7TZQ8-F1
#
_cell.length_a   1.000
_cell.length_b   1.000
_cell.length_c   1.000
_cell.angle_alpha   90.00
_cell.angle_beta   90.00
_cell.angle_gamma   90.00
#
_symmetry.space_group_name_H-M   'P 1'
#
loop_
_entity.id
_entity.type
_entity.pdbx_description
1 polymer ?
#
loop_
_entity_poly.entity_id
_entity_poly.type
_entity_poly.pdbx_seq_one_letter_code
_entity_poly.pdbx_strand_id
1 'polypeptide(L)'
;MVGRLDLRRRPGLFRGRAVGGHRRPLGQALAGRVHDVPELHEHLPGMPHPMTARRVTGSATRFEERMMESSVRSDASGFSLVELTVALVITLIISGAIYGLLAGGQSAFRREPELADRQQQARVAMDLIMKDIANAGSGLPTWVQIFTQNLDACSSCPNGGAPMGIGGNRSDELEMLTNDSSHDNEPVCATPGNGNSTNIRLIRNNTALSGPVLIIFADGTWTMRNITDTSNDSSGESNCDSGVTKTKLNFNSGAGDPTTMNTPSGTCQPNSLGVGNAGTGVNGCPAPAPPNPGNPCCTASEISFTQIVRYRIRNDAAGIPELQRFDSTNFLAGFQSVARGIEDLQVQYTNATGAVSNGAPAVVASTWGSLVTQVQVTLSSRSEARNIQGATSDTNLGNRMRGRLTWAGSPRSTLIALAQQPSPAPSPLWR
;
A
#
# COMPACT_ATOMS: atom_id res chain seq x y z
N MET A 1 19.77 26.28 70.54
CA MET A 1 21.24 26.38 70.52
C MET A 1 21.69 25.83 69.18
N VAL A 2 21.67 26.66 68.13
CA VAL A 2 22.78 27.47 67.58
C VAL A 2 23.87 26.61 66.94
N GLY A 3 24.04 26.76 65.62
CA GLY A 3 25.15 26.17 64.87
C GLY A 3 25.01 26.29 63.35
N ARG A 4 24.93 27.52 62.83
CA ARG A 4 24.98 27.86 61.40
C ARG A 4 26.44 28.20 61.05
N LEU A 5 26.97 27.68 59.94
CA LEU A 5 28.15 28.27 59.28
C LEU A 5 28.10 28.06 57.77
N ASP A 6 27.73 29.15 57.09
CA ASP A 6 28.05 29.46 55.71
C ASP A 6 29.55 29.76 55.57
N LEU A 7 30.16 29.45 54.42
CA LEU A 7 31.00 30.40 53.65
C LEU A 7 31.57 29.78 52.34
N ARG A 8 30.98 30.24 51.22
CA ARG A 8 31.60 30.77 49.98
C ARG A 8 33.07 30.40 49.63
N ARG A 9 33.29 29.91 48.39
CA ARG A 9 33.99 30.63 47.27
C ARG A 9 34.19 29.73 46.02
N ARG A 10 33.70 30.19 44.86
CA ARG A 10 34.17 29.87 43.47
C ARG A 10 35.43 30.73 43.15
N PRO A 11 36.02 30.81 41.92
CA PRO A 11 35.99 29.99 40.67
C PRO A 11 37.38 29.74 40.02
N GLY A 12 37.43 29.00 38.89
CA GLY A 12 38.53 28.98 37.90
C GLY A 12 38.19 27.97 36.79
N LEU A 13 37.64 28.31 35.61
CA LEU A 13 38.16 29.10 34.47
C LEU A 13 39.46 28.52 33.88
N PHE A 14 39.33 27.67 32.85
CA PHE A 14 40.30 27.63 31.76
C PHE A 14 39.59 27.53 30.41
N ARG A 15 39.99 28.47 29.55
CA ARG A 15 39.50 28.80 28.22
C ARG A 15 40.63 28.41 27.27
N GLY A 16 40.34 27.63 26.23
CA GLY A 16 41.31 27.27 25.19
C GLY A 16 40.70 27.45 23.81
N ARG A 17 40.80 28.68 23.27
CA ARG A 17 40.55 29.03 21.86
C ARG A 17 41.91 29.13 21.19
N ALA A 18 42.15 28.36 20.13
CA ALA A 18 43.24 28.62 19.19
C ALA A 18 42.68 28.59 17.77
N VAL A 19 42.99 29.66 17.04
CA VAL A 19 42.60 29.99 15.68
C VAL A 19 43.81 29.74 14.77
N GLY A 20 43.55 29.31 13.54
CA GLY A 20 44.34 29.74 12.38
C GLY A 20 45.30 28.71 11.80
N GLY A 21 44.98 28.23 10.60
CA GLY A 21 45.87 27.42 9.78
C GLY A 21 45.34 27.22 8.37
N HIS A 22 45.48 28.24 7.53
CA HIS A 22 45.25 28.19 6.09
C HIS A 22 46.00 27.04 5.41
N ARG A 23 45.32 26.29 4.53
CA ARG A 23 45.91 25.68 3.31
C ARG A 23 44.82 25.17 2.35
N ARG A 24 44.70 25.86 1.22
CA ARG A 24 44.25 25.41 -0.11
C ARG A 24 45.04 26.28 -1.12
N PRO A 25 45.17 25.95 -2.42
CA PRO A 25 44.55 24.85 -3.18
C PRO A 25 45.55 24.07 -4.05
N LEU A 26 45.06 22.98 -4.65
CA LEU A 26 45.43 22.32 -5.92
C LEU A 26 44.69 20.97 -5.80
N GLY A 27 43.69 20.59 -6.58
CA GLY A 27 43.31 20.97 -7.91
C GLY A 27 42.90 19.66 -8.56
N GLN A 28 41.59 19.42 -8.69
CA GLN A 28 41.00 18.66 -9.79
C GLN A 28 39.49 18.72 -9.68
N ALA A 29 38.91 19.33 -10.71
CA ALA A 29 37.50 19.30 -11.03
C ALA A 29 37.06 17.88 -11.36
N LEU A 30 35.78 17.57 -11.16
CA LEU A 30 34.97 16.87 -12.16
C LEU A 30 33.49 17.11 -11.83
N ALA A 31 32.81 17.68 -12.83
CA ALA A 31 31.39 17.98 -12.87
C ALA A 31 30.58 16.74 -13.27
N GLY A 32 29.27 16.83 -13.12
CA GLY A 32 28.33 15.70 -13.21
C GLY A 32 28.15 15.06 -14.59
N ARG A 33 27.42 13.94 -14.55
CA ARG A 33 26.68 13.27 -15.63
C ARG A 33 25.99 12.06 -14.96
N VAL A 34 24.67 11.98 -14.88
CA VAL A 34 23.71 11.69 -15.95
C VAL A 34 24.20 10.50 -16.79
N HIS A 35 23.51 9.37 -16.62
CA HIS A 35 23.71 8.16 -17.38
C HIS A 35 23.39 8.43 -18.86
N ASP A 36 24.44 8.61 -19.66
CA ASP A 36 24.39 8.45 -21.12
C ASP A 36 24.92 7.05 -21.47
N VAL A 37 24.11 6.35 -22.25
CA VAL A 37 24.36 5.02 -22.80
C VAL A 37 25.34 5.15 -23.96
N PRO A 38 26.41 4.33 -24.06
CA PRO A 38 27.33 4.41 -25.19
C PRO A 38 26.74 3.78 -26.46
N GLU A 39 26.69 4.60 -27.52
CA GLU A 39 26.62 4.17 -28.91
C GLU A 39 27.73 3.17 -29.24
N LEU A 40 27.35 2.00 -29.73
CA LEU A 40 28.25 1.09 -30.43
C LEU A 40 28.04 1.30 -31.94
N HIS A 41 28.92 2.07 -32.56
CA HIS A 41 29.14 2.06 -34.00
C HIS A 41 30.29 1.09 -34.28
N GLU A 42 29.99 -0.05 -34.89
CA GLU A 42 30.95 -0.79 -35.69
C GLU A 42 30.33 -1.04 -37.08
N HIS A 43 31.18 -0.81 -38.07
CA HIS A 43 30.84 -0.47 -39.44
C HIS A 43 31.28 -1.62 -40.36
N LEU A 44 30.51 -1.79 -41.44
CA LEU A 44 30.79 -2.49 -42.72
C LEU A 44 30.27 -3.94 -42.87
N PRO A 45 30.04 -4.39 -44.13
CA PRO A 45 29.40 -3.70 -45.24
C PRO A 45 28.42 -4.61 -46.00
N GLY A 46 27.33 -4.03 -46.53
CA GLY A 46 26.54 -4.75 -47.53
C GLY A 46 25.12 -4.21 -47.65
N MET A 47 24.93 -3.21 -48.50
CA MET A 47 23.83 -3.17 -49.47
C MET A 47 23.94 -1.89 -50.32
N PRO A 48 23.85 -1.99 -51.66
CA PRO A 48 24.04 -0.86 -52.56
C PRO A 48 22.81 0.07 -52.66
N HIS A 49 23.13 1.33 -52.92
CA HIS A 49 22.24 2.47 -53.11
C HIS A 49 21.20 2.33 -54.25
N PRO A 50 20.12 3.15 -54.19
CA PRO A 50 19.00 3.11 -55.11
C PRO A 50 19.36 3.49 -56.55
N MET A 51 18.74 2.76 -57.48
CA MET A 51 18.85 2.93 -58.91
C MET A 51 18.38 4.31 -59.35
N THR A 52 19.31 5.09 -59.86
CA THR A 52 19.10 6.18 -60.80
C THR A 52 18.42 5.65 -62.06
N ALA A 53 17.23 6.18 -62.38
CA ALA A 53 16.49 5.82 -63.58
C ALA A 53 17.29 6.19 -64.83
N ARG A 54 17.57 5.14 -65.61
CA ARG A 54 18.35 5.10 -66.84
C ARG A 54 17.58 5.76 -67.98
N ARG A 55 18.25 6.73 -68.62
CA ARG A 55 17.85 7.35 -69.88
C ARG A 55 17.94 6.30 -70.99
N VAL A 56 16.80 5.86 -71.53
CA VAL A 56 16.74 5.01 -72.72
C VAL A 56 16.53 5.90 -73.94
N THR A 57 17.55 5.91 -74.79
CA THR A 57 17.55 6.41 -76.16
C THR A 57 16.69 5.49 -77.03
N GLY A 58 15.53 5.99 -77.45
CA GLY A 58 14.64 5.35 -78.43
C GLY A 58 14.92 5.88 -79.84
N SER A 59 15.23 4.94 -80.72
CA SER A 59 15.50 5.06 -82.15
C SER A 59 14.36 5.68 -82.95
N ALA A 60 14.74 6.39 -84.01
CA ALA A 60 13.89 6.94 -85.05
C ALA A 60 13.06 5.86 -85.76
N THR A 61 11.76 6.10 -85.85
CA THR A 61 10.91 5.59 -86.93
C THR A 61 10.02 6.73 -87.41
N ARG A 62 10.28 7.16 -88.65
CA ARG A 62 9.40 7.96 -89.49
C ARG A 62 8.00 7.36 -89.47
N PHE A 63 7.01 8.14 -89.09
CA PHE A 63 5.64 7.99 -89.58
C PHE A 63 5.12 9.37 -89.96
N GLU A 64 4.54 9.38 -91.15
CA GLU A 64 4.18 10.55 -91.93
C GLU A 64 3.19 11.48 -91.24
N GLU A 65 3.41 12.77 -91.49
CA GLU A 65 2.42 13.84 -91.37
C GLU A 65 1.10 13.44 -92.05
N ARG A 66 0.04 13.29 -91.25
CA ARG A 66 -1.26 13.82 -91.64
C ARG A 66 -1.63 14.89 -90.63
N MET A 67 -1.53 16.13 -91.09
CA MET A 67 -2.14 17.30 -90.48
C MET A 67 -3.63 17.00 -90.20
N MET A 68 -3.97 16.79 -88.93
CA MET A 68 -5.23 17.28 -88.39
C MET A 68 -4.85 18.33 -87.36
N GLU A 69 -4.81 19.56 -87.86
CA GLU A 69 -4.90 20.76 -87.04
C GLU A 69 -6.29 20.79 -86.41
N SER A 70 -6.49 20.01 -85.34
CA SER A 70 -7.54 20.34 -84.39
C SER A 70 -7.03 21.53 -83.60
N SER A 71 -7.42 22.71 -84.07
CA SER A 71 -7.38 23.92 -83.26
C SER A 71 -8.02 23.61 -81.90
N VAL A 72 -7.19 23.39 -80.89
CA VAL A 72 -7.61 23.53 -79.51
C VAL A 72 -7.87 25.03 -79.36
N ARG A 73 -9.09 25.43 -79.71
CA ARG A 73 -9.64 26.71 -79.28
C ARG A 73 -9.51 26.72 -77.78
N SER A 74 -8.56 27.51 -77.29
CA SER A 74 -8.55 27.98 -75.92
C SER A 74 -9.76 28.91 -75.77
N ASP A 75 -10.95 28.33 -75.57
CA ASP A 75 -12.03 29.02 -74.88
C ASP A 75 -11.58 29.16 -73.43
N ALA A 76 -10.70 30.14 -73.19
CA ALA A 76 -10.42 30.65 -71.86
C ALA A 76 -11.59 31.55 -71.46
N SER A 77 -12.75 30.94 -71.21
CA SER A 77 -13.86 31.61 -70.54
C SER A 77 -13.43 31.88 -69.09
N GLY A 78 -13.42 33.16 -68.70
CA GLY A 78 -13.27 33.54 -67.31
C GLY A 78 -14.42 32.97 -66.47
N PHE A 79 -14.14 32.63 -65.21
CA PHE A 79 -15.16 32.12 -64.28
C PHE A 79 -16.25 33.15 -64.04
N SER A 80 -17.50 32.71 -64.09
CA SER A 80 -18.64 33.54 -63.67
C SER A 80 -18.56 33.82 -62.17
N LEU A 81 -19.01 35.01 -61.75
CA LEU A 81 -19.11 35.37 -60.33
C LEU A 81 -19.96 34.35 -59.55
N VAL A 82 -21.00 33.80 -60.20
CA VAL A 82 -21.84 32.74 -59.62
C VAL A 82 -21.04 31.46 -59.40
N GLU A 83 -20.19 31.08 -60.34
CA GLU A 83 -19.37 29.87 -60.29
C GLU A 83 -18.34 29.95 -59.13
N LEU A 84 -17.76 31.13 -58.92
CA LEU A 84 -16.84 31.39 -57.82
C LEU A 84 -17.55 31.35 -56.46
N THR A 85 -18.78 31.89 -56.36
CA THR A 85 -19.57 31.80 -55.12
C THR A 85 -19.96 30.37 -54.78
N VAL A 86 -20.36 29.57 -55.77
CA VAL A 86 -20.72 28.16 -55.60
C VAL A 86 -19.48 27.36 -55.18
N ALA A 87 -18.33 27.58 -55.83
CA ALA A 87 -17.07 26.94 -55.46
C ALA A 87 -16.63 27.26 -54.02
N LEU A 88 -16.78 28.52 -53.58
CA LEU A 88 -16.46 28.94 -52.22
C LEU A 88 -17.38 28.29 -51.19
N VAL A 89 -18.69 28.20 -51.47
CA VAL A 89 -19.65 27.54 -50.57
C VAL A 89 -19.35 26.05 -50.45
N ILE A 90 -19.10 25.36 -51.56
CA ILE A 90 -18.78 23.92 -51.56
C ILE A 90 -17.48 23.65 -50.78
N THR A 91 -16.44 24.45 -51.00
CA THR A 91 -15.17 24.30 -50.28
C THR A 91 -15.32 24.55 -48.77
N LEU A 92 -16.19 25.48 -48.36
CA LEU A 92 -16.52 25.72 -46.95
C LEU A 92 -17.26 24.53 -46.32
N ILE A 93 -18.23 23.96 -47.03
CA ILE A 93 -18.99 22.78 -46.56
C ILE A 93 -18.05 21.58 -46.38
N ILE A 94 -17.22 21.30 -47.38
CA ILE A 94 -16.27 20.17 -47.34
C ILE A 94 -15.23 20.37 -46.21
N SER A 95 -14.66 21.57 -46.10
CA SER A 95 -13.69 21.89 -45.04
C SER A 95 -14.32 21.79 -43.65
N GLY A 96 -15.57 22.24 -43.50
CA GLY A 96 -16.35 22.09 -42.26
C GLY A 96 -16.57 20.62 -41.88
N ALA A 97 -16.91 19.76 -42.85
CA ALA A 97 -17.07 18.33 -42.63
C ALA A 97 -15.75 17.65 -42.22
N ILE A 98 -14.63 17.98 -42.88
CA ILE A 98 -13.30 17.46 -42.55
C ILE A 98 -12.88 17.91 -41.15
N TYR A 99 -13.06 19.19 -40.82
CA TYR A 99 -12.69 19.72 -39.51
C TYR A 99 -13.57 19.12 -38.40
N GLY A 100 -14.86 18.92 -38.65
CA GLY A 100 -15.76 18.22 -37.72
C GLY A 100 -15.30 16.80 -37.42
N LEU A 101 -14.86 16.06 -38.44
CA LEU A 101 -14.35 14.70 -38.28
C LEU A 101 -12.99 14.69 -37.56
N LEU A 102 -12.08 15.62 -37.89
CA LEU A 102 -10.77 15.75 -37.26
C LEU A 102 -10.89 16.15 -35.77
N ALA A 103 -11.79 17.07 -35.44
CA ALA A 103 -12.05 17.50 -34.07
C ALA A 103 -12.62 16.36 -33.22
N GLY A 104 -13.52 15.56 -33.79
CA GLY A 104 -14.02 14.33 -33.15
C GLY A 104 -12.89 13.33 -32.86
N GLY A 105 -12.01 13.08 -33.85
CA GLY A 105 -10.88 12.17 -33.72
C GLY A 105 -9.88 12.59 -32.63
N GLN A 106 -9.49 13.87 -32.56
CA GLN A 106 -8.55 14.36 -31.54
C GLN A 106 -9.06 14.16 -30.10
N SER A 107 -10.38 14.23 -29.89
CA SER A 107 -10.97 13.99 -28.57
C SER A 107 -10.93 12.51 -28.16
N ALA A 108 -11.04 11.58 -29.11
CA ALA A 108 -10.90 10.15 -28.86
C ALA A 108 -9.46 9.77 -28.49
N PHE A 109 -8.47 10.30 -29.23
CA PHE A 109 -7.05 10.07 -28.95
C PHE A 109 -6.58 10.59 -27.59
N ARG A 110 -7.28 11.55 -26.97
CA ARG A 110 -7.00 11.97 -25.59
C ARG A 110 -7.73 11.13 -24.54
N ARG A 111 -8.84 10.48 -24.90
CA ARG A 111 -9.65 9.67 -23.97
C ARG A 111 -9.10 8.25 -23.81
N GLU A 112 -8.62 7.66 -24.89
CA GLU A 112 -8.14 6.27 -24.90
C GLU A 112 -6.92 6.05 -23.99
N PRO A 113 -5.84 6.86 -24.03
CA PRO A 113 -4.69 6.67 -23.16
C PRO A 113 -5.05 6.85 -21.68
N GLU A 114 -5.88 7.85 -21.41
CA GLU A 114 -6.39 8.17 -20.07
C GLU A 114 -7.26 7.05 -19.48
N LEU A 115 -8.02 6.32 -20.32
CA LEU A 115 -8.77 5.15 -19.87
C LEU A 115 -7.85 3.96 -19.59
N ALA A 116 -6.87 3.73 -20.46
CA ALA A 116 -5.91 2.65 -20.32
C ALA A 116 -5.05 2.78 -19.06
N ASP A 117 -4.50 3.98 -18.81
CA ASP A 117 -3.67 4.25 -17.63
C ASP A 117 -4.44 4.00 -16.32
N ARG A 118 -5.70 4.42 -16.23
CA ARG A 118 -6.55 4.16 -15.05
C ARG A 118 -6.83 2.69 -14.82
N GLN A 119 -7.10 1.95 -15.90
CA GLN A 119 -7.32 0.52 -15.78
C GLN A 119 -6.04 -0.17 -15.31
N GLN A 120 -4.87 0.26 -15.79
CA GLN A 120 -3.59 -0.25 -15.33
C GLN A 120 -3.37 0.07 -13.84
N GLN A 121 -3.55 1.32 -13.42
CA GLN A 121 -3.38 1.72 -12.03
C GLN A 121 -4.37 1.02 -11.08
N ALA A 122 -5.63 0.87 -11.47
CA ALA A 122 -6.63 0.14 -10.70
C ALA A 122 -6.30 -1.36 -10.57
N ARG A 123 -5.74 -1.98 -11.63
CA ARG A 123 -5.27 -3.37 -11.58
C ARG A 123 -4.08 -3.53 -10.64
N VAL A 124 -3.06 -2.67 -10.75
CA VAL A 124 -1.89 -2.70 -9.85
C VAL A 124 -2.31 -2.50 -8.39
N ALA A 125 -3.19 -1.54 -8.12
CA ALA A 125 -3.76 -1.32 -6.79
C ALA A 125 -4.48 -2.56 -6.25
N MET A 126 -5.34 -3.16 -7.07
CA MET A 126 -6.08 -4.34 -6.68
C MET A 126 -5.14 -5.52 -6.42
N ASP A 127 -4.16 -5.79 -7.30
CA ASP A 127 -3.20 -6.90 -7.14
C ASP A 127 -2.44 -6.82 -5.81
N LEU A 128 -2.06 -5.61 -5.37
CA LEU A 128 -1.44 -5.40 -4.06
C LEU A 128 -2.39 -5.72 -2.92
N ILE A 129 -3.63 -5.22 -2.97
CA ILE A 129 -4.65 -5.52 -1.96
C ILE A 129 -4.94 -7.03 -1.91
N MET A 130 -5.07 -7.69 -3.06
CA MET A 130 -5.29 -9.13 -3.16
C MET A 130 -4.18 -9.92 -2.48
N LYS A 131 -2.92 -9.55 -2.76
CA LYS A 131 -1.75 -10.19 -2.15
C LYS A 131 -1.76 -10.04 -0.64
N ASP A 132 -2.05 -8.85 -0.13
CA ASP A 132 -2.04 -8.60 1.31
C ASP A 132 -3.23 -9.28 2.02
N ILE A 133 -4.41 -9.33 1.39
CA ILE A 133 -5.58 -10.09 1.89
C ILE A 133 -5.29 -11.60 1.91
N ALA A 134 -4.66 -12.14 0.86
CA ALA A 134 -4.33 -13.56 0.80
C ALA A 134 -3.34 -13.95 1.93
N ASN A 135 -2.40 -13.06 2.26
CA ASN A 135 -1.44 -13.25 3.34
C ASN A 135 -1.97 -12.83 4.73
N ALA A 136 -3.18 -12.27 4.81
CA ALA A 136 -3.75 -11.79 6.05
C ALA A 136 -3.92 -12.94 7.06
N GLY A 137 -3.48 -12.67 8.29
CA GLY A 137 -3.45 -13.62 9.40
C GLY A 137 -2.47 -14.79 9.24
N SER A 138 -1.59 -14.79 8.24
CA SER A 138 -0.55 -15.82 8.12
C SER A 138 0.30 -15.88 9.38
N GLY A 139 0.43 -17.06 9.98
CA GLY A 139 1.12 -17.24 11.26
C GLY A 139 0.37 -16.61 12.44
N LEU A 140 -0.94 -16.37 12.38
CA LEU A 140 -1.70 -15.96 13.57
C LEU A 140 -2.54 -17.12 14.12
N PRO A 141 -2.79 -17.17 15.44
CA PRO A 141 -3.76 -18.08 16.03
C PRO A 141 -5.15 -17.89 15.41
N THR A 142 -5.93 -18.98 15.40
CA THR A 142 -7.25 -19.05 14.76
C THR A 142 -8.22 -17.93 15.12
N TRP A 143 -8.24 -17.51 16.38
CA TRP A 143 -9.24 -16.58 16.91
C TRP A 143 -8.75 -15.13 16.99
N VAL A 144 -7.64 -14.80 16.32
CA VAL A 144 -7.14 -13.42 16.27
C VAL A 144 -8.02 -12.57 15.36
N GLN A 145 -8.34 -11.36 15.80
CA GLN A 145 -9.00 -10.36 14.95
C GLN A 145 -8.00 -9.87 13.89
N ILE A 146 -8.10 -10.42 12.68
CA ILE A 146 -7.20 -10.08 11.56
C ILE A 146 -7.52 -8.70 10.98
N PHE A 147 -8.80 -8.36 10.85
CA PHE A 147 -9.27 -7.10 10.24
C PHE A 147 -9.77 -6.12 11.30
N THR A 148 -9.36 -4.87 11.22
CA THR A 148 -9.79 -3.86 12.21
C THR A 148 -11.27 -3.50 12.01
N GLN A 149 -12.01 -3.47 13.12
CA GLN A 149 -13.45 -3.14 13.14
C GLN A 149 -13.69 -1.64 13.01
N ASN A 150 -14.91 -1.27 12.63
CA ASN A 150 -15.39 0.13 12.55
C ASN A 150 -14.63 1.02 11.55
N LEU A 151 -14.10 0.44 10.47
CA LEU A 151 -13.49 1.18 9.36
C LEU A 151 -14.40 1.35 8.13
N ASP A 152 -15.63 0.84 8.20
CA ASP A 152 -16.70 1.06 7.22
C ASP A 152 -17.22 2.50 7.30
N ALA A 153 -17.22 3.20 6.16
CA ALA A 153 -17.68 4.58 5.99
C ALA A 153 -17.21 5.55 7.10
N CYS A 154 -16.01 5.32 7.63
CA CYS A 154 -15.63 5.86 8.92
C CYS A 154 -15.31 7.37 8.85
N SER A 155 -15.91 8.13 9.79
CA SER A 155 -15.85 9.60 9.80
C SER A 155 -14.75 10.19 10.69
N SER A 156 -14.20 9.39 11.60
CA SER A 156 -13.19 9.78 12.61
C SER A 156 -12.00 8.82 12.65
N CYS A 157 -11.70 8.18 11.51
CA CYS A 157 -10.61 7.21 11.42
C CYS A 157 -9.27 7.87 11.78
N PRO A 158 -8.28 7.09 12.24
CA PRO A 158 -6.97 7.62 12.56
C PRO A 158 -6.40 8.40 11.37
N ASN A 159 -5.96 9.64 11.62
CA ASN A 159 -5.47 10.59 10.62
C ASN A 159 -6.54 11.12 9.64
N GLY A 160 -7.78 11.32 10.12
CA GLY A 160 -8.86 12.05 9.45
C GLY A 160 -9.92 11.11 8.87
N GLY A 161 -11.16 11.59 8.76
CA GLY A 161 -12.25 10.79 8.20
C GLY A 161 -12.06 10.47 6.73
N ALA A 162 -12.60 9.33 6.29
CA ALA A 162 -12.54 8.93 4.90
C ALA A 162 -13.35 9.90 4.01
N PRO A 163 -12.89 10.16 2.76
CA PRO A 163 -13.61 11.01 1.82
C PRO A 163 -14.97 10.39 1.46
N MET A 164 -15.87 11.22 0.92
CA MET A 164 -17.11 10.71 0.33
C MET A 164 -16.77 9.80 -0.85
N GLY A 165 -17.34 8.60 -0.85
CA GLY A 165 -17.30 7.63 -1.93
C GLY A 165 -18.50 7.80 -2.87
N ILE A 166 -18.71 6.82 -3.73
CA ILE A 166 -19.80 6.83 -4.71
C ILE A 166 -21.13 6.51 -4.02
N GLY A 167 -22.20 7.20 -4.40
CA GLY A 167 -23.54 6.90 -3.88
C GLY A 167 -23.81 7.46 -2.47
N GLY A 168 -22.95 8.34 -1.96
CA GLY A 168 -23.18 9.07 -0.72
C GLY A 168 -22.71 8.38 0.56
N ASN A 169 -22.20 7.16 0.48
CA ASN A 169 -21.43 6.55 1.56
C ASN A 169 -19.97 7.02 1.48
N ARG A 170 -19.28 7.09 2.63
CA ARG A 170 -17.84 7.34 2.64
C ARG A 170 -17.09 6.12 2.12
N SER A 171 -15.89 6.36 1.60
CA SER A 171 -14.95 5.28 1.32
C SER A 171 -14.60 4.55 2.61
N ASP A 172 -14.36 3.25 2.52
CA ASP A 172 -13.89 2.43 3.62
C ASP A 172 -12.37 2.57 3.78
N GLU A 173 -11.89 2.24 4.98
CA GLU A 173 -10.48 1.90 5.20
C GLU A 173 -10.35 0.39 5.45
N LEU A 174 -9.31 -0.20 4.89
CA LEU A 174 -8.97 -1.60 5.11
C LEU A 174 -7.71 -1.65 5.94
N GLU A 175 -7.79 -2.20 7.14
CA GLU A 175 -6.62 -2.53 7.95
C GLU A 175 -6.64 -4.01 8.27
N MET A 176 -5.48 -4.63 8.13
CA MET A 176 -5.29 -6.04 8.41
C MET A 176 -3.93 -6.34 9.00
N LEU A 177 -3.89 -7.42 9.78
CA LEU A 177 -2.68 -8.07 10.24
C LEU A 177 -2.21 -9.07 9.18
N THR A 178 -0.95 -8.97 8.76
CA THR A 178 -0.34 -9.85 7.76
C THR A 178 1.08 -10.21 8.17
N ASN A 179 1.63 -11.27 7.60
CA ASN A 179 3.04 -11.64 7.78
C ASN A 179 3.65 -11.75 6.39
N ASP A 180 4.76 -11.06 6.15
CA ASP A 180 5.49 -11.14 4.87
C ASP A 180 6.20 -12.50 4.67
N SER A 181 6.06 -13.40 5.64
CA SER A 181 6.71 -14.71 5.70
C SER A 181 8.23 -14.60 5.76
N SER A 182 8.77 -13.44 6.17
CA SER A 182 10.20 -13.29 6.43
C SER A 182 10.65 -14.13 7.64
N HIS A 183 9.74 -14.31 8.60
CA HIS A 183 9.97 -15.07 9.82
C HIS A 183 8.73 -15.88 10.21
N ASP A 184 8.95 -17.18 10.42
CA ASP A 184 7.96 -18.05 11.04
C ASP A 184 7.76 -17.66 12.51
N ASN A 185 6.58 -17.97 13.03
CA ASN A 185 6.35 -17.85 14.46
C ASN A 185 7.31 -18.73 15.25
N GLU A 186 7.64 -18.28 16.45
CA GLU A 186 8.55 -18.99 17.32
C GLU A 186 8.01 -19.05 18.75
N PRO A 187 8.15 -20.20 19.44
CA PRO A 187 7.89 -20.25 20.86
C PRO A 187 8.91 -19.38 21.61
N VAL A 188 8.47 -18.76 22.71
CA VAL A 188 9.31 -17.84 23.48
C VAL A 188 9.56 -18.32 24.90
N CYS A 189 10.72 -17.92 25.41
CA CYS A 189 11.04 -17.96 26.83
C CYS A 189 10.53 -16.67 27.45
N ALA A 190 9.51 -16.74 28.30
CA ALA A 190 9.00 -15.58 29.00
C ALA A 190 9.16 -15.74 30.51
N THR A 191 9.76 -14.72 31.14
CA THR A 191 9.63 -14.57 32.59
C THR A 191 8.61 -13.50 32.91
N PRO A 192 7.66 -13.78 33.82
CA PRO A 192 6.91 -12.73 34.49
C PRO A 192 7.92 -11.83 35.19
N GLY A 193 8.10 -10.61 34.68
CA GLY A 193 8.88 -9.60 35.38
C GLY A 193 8.10 -9.07 36.57
N ASN A 194 8.79 -8.64 37.62
CA ASN A 194 8.19 -7.78 38.64
C ASN A 194 7.96 -6.39 38.00
N GLY A 195 6.78 -6.15 37.42
CA GLY A 195 6.40 -4.86 36.82
C GLY A 195 6.38 -4.84 35.27
N ASN A 196 6.48 -3.63 34.70
CA ASN A 196 6.18 -3.24 33.30
C ASN A 196 7.01 -3.91 32.17
N SER A 197 7.72 -5.01 32.41
CA SER A 197 8.49 -5.68 31.36
C SER A 197 8.48 -7.19 31.55
N THR A 198 7.78 -7.93 30.68
CA THR A 198 8.13 -9.34 30.49
C THR A 198 9.48 -9.40 29.79
N ASN A 199 10.42 -10.20 30.30
CA ASN A 199 11.61 -10.50 29.52
C ASN A 199 11.23 -11.62 28.56
N ILE A 200 11.00 -11.26 27.30
CA ILE A 200 10.71 -12.20 26.23
C ILE A 200 12.02 -12.50 25.53
N ARG A 201 12.38 -13.78 25.47
CA ARG A 201 13.52 -14.26 24.70
C ARG A 201 13.08 -15.27 23.65
N LEU A 202 13.72 -15.25 22.50
CA LEU A 202 13.56 -16.28 21.48
C LEU A 202 14.33 -17.54 21.89
N ILE A 203 13.90 -18.69 21.39
CA ILE A 203 14.61 -19.96 21.62
C ILE A 203 15.86 -20.03 20.74
N ARG A 204 15.80 -19.43 19.54
CA ARG A 204 16.94 -19.24 18.64
C ARG A 204 17.73 -17.99 19.02
N ASN A 205 19.04 -18.04 18.78
CA ASN A 205 19.90 -16.89 18.90
C ASN A 205 19.96 -16.15 17.55
N ASN A 206 19.19 -15.07 17.44
CA ASN A 206 19.16 -14.12 16.33
C ASN A 206 19.22 -12.68 16.87
N THR A 207 20.38 -12.03 16.80
CA THR A 207 20.64 -10.75 17.46
C THR A 207 20.31 -9.53 16.60
N ALA A 208 19.60 -9.70 15.49
CA ALA A 208 19.31 -8.61 14.56
C ALA A 208 17.82 -8.62 14.17
N LEU A 209 16.95 -8.38 15.15
CA LEU A 209 15.51 -8.25 14.95
C LEU A 209 15.03 -6.86 15.38
N SER A 210 14.18 -6.27 14.57
CA SER A 210 13.55 -4.97 14.82
C SER A 210 12.21 -4.94 14.08
N GLY A 211 11.25 -4.20 14.61
CA GLY A 211 9.94 -4.02 13.97
C GLY A 211 8.77 -4.61 14.78
N PRO A 212 7.56 -4.54 14.19
CA PRO A 212 6.33 -4.96 14.85
C PRO A 212 6.29 -6.48 15.01
N VAL A 213 5.82 -6.90 16.18
CA VAL A 213 5.58 -8.30 16.52
C VAL A 213 4.30 -8.43 17.32
N LEU A 214 3.64 -9.56 17.16
CA LEU A 214 2.48 -9.96 17.93
C LEU A 214 2.92 -10.98 18.98
N ILE A 215 2.73 -10.63 20.24
CA ILE A 215 3.01 -11.47 21.40
C ILE A 215 1.73 -12.22 21.74
N ILE A 216 1.81 -13.55 21.77
CA ILE A 216 0.71 -14.44 22.11
C ILE A 216 0.95 -14.93 23.54
N PHE A 217 -0.08 -14.85 24.36
CA PHE A 217 -0.04 -15.31 25.74
C PHE A 217 -0.61 -16.73 25.86
N ALA A 218 -0.23 -17.43 26.92
CA ALA A 218 -0.69 -18.79 27.20
C ALA A 218 -2.22 -18.91 27.36
N ASP A 219 -2.92 -17.81 27.68
CA ASP A 219 -4.38 -17.74 27.76
C ASP A 219 -5.07 -17.51 26.40
N GLY A 220 -4.30 -17.42 25.32
CA GLY A 220 -4.78 -17.16 23.96
C GLY A 220 -5.05 -15.68 23.66
N THR A 221 -4.84 -14.78 24.62
CA THR A 221 -4.84 -13.33 24.36
C THR A 221 -3.57 -12.91 23.66
N TRP A 222 -3.56 -11.71 23.09
CA TRP A 222 -2.41 -11.24 22.33
C TRP A 222 -2.27 -9.71 22.38
N THR A 223 -1.07 -9.23 22.14
CA THR A 223 -0.80 -7.81 22.02
C THR A 223 0.30 -7.54 21.00
N MET A 224 0.24 -6.40 20.30
CA MET A 224 1.31 -6.00 19.39
C MET A 224 2.34 -5.11 20.08
N ARG A 225 3.61 -5.29 19.78
CA ARG A 225 4.71 -4.45 20.28
C ARG A 225 5.71 -4.20 19.16
N ASN A 226 6.48 -3.13 19.29
CA ASN A 226 7.55 -2.85 18.34
C ASN A 226 8.88 -3.14 19.01
N ILE A 227 9.62 -4.13 18.48
CA ILE A 227 10.98 -4.43 18.91
C ILE A 227 11.86 -3.24 18.53
N THR A 228 12.51 -2.66 19.53
CA THR A 228 13.43 -1.53 19.33
C THR A 228 14.86 -1.97 19.10
N ASP A 229 15.28 -3.03 19.79
CA ASP A 229 16.58 -3.66 19.63
C ASP A 229 16.51 -5.06 20.26
N THR A 230 17.58 -5.84 20.10
CA THR A 230 17.75 -7.11 20.78
C THR A 230 19.06 -7.18 21.54
N SER A 231 19.11 -8.00 22.57
CA SER A 231 20.32 -8.21 23.37
C SER A 231 20.51 -9.68 23.67
N ASN A 232 21.76 -10.11 23.80
CA ASN A 232 22.08 -11.46 24.26
C ASN A 232 21.75 -11.60 25.75
N ASP A 233 21.03 -12.66 26.09
CA ASP A 233 20.69 -13.02 27.46
C ASP A 233 20.87 -14.52 27.64
N SER A 234 21.65 -14.92 28.65
CA SER A 234 21.92 -16.33 28.99
C SER A 234 21.35 -16.70 30.36
N SER A 235 20.51 -15.85 30.94
CA SER A 235 19.84 -16.15 32.20
C SER A 235 18.86 -17.31 32.01
N GLY A 236 18.91 -18.29 32.91
CA GLY A 236 18.02 -19.44 32.88
C GLY A 236 16.78 -19.14 33.72
N GLU A 237 15.63 -18.94 33.07
CA GLU A 237 14.37 -18.80 33.78
C GLU A 237 13.17 -19.39 33.00
N SER A 238 12.14 -19.78 33.76
CA SER A 238 10.91 -20.46 33.36
C SER A 238 11.11 -21.77 32.58
N ASN A 239 10.97 -21.76 31.26
CA ASN A 239 10.96 -22.93 30.37
C ASN A 239 12.23 -23.07 29.50
N CYS A 240 13.28 -22.30 29.79
CA CYS A 240 14.48 -22.27 28.96
C CYS A 240 15.76 -22.65 29.71
N ASP A 241 16.64 -23.36 28.98
CA ASP A 241 17.91 -23.89 29.52
C ASP A 241 18.85 -22.77 29.96
N SER A 242 19.32 -22.85 31.21
CA SER A 242 20.35 -21.95 31.74
C SER A 242 21.68 -22.11 31.00
N GLY A 243 22.36 -21.00 30.70
CA GLY A 243 23.70 -21.01 30.09
C GLY A 243 23.72 -21.10 28.56
N VAL A 244 22.55 -21.20 27.91
CA VAL A 244 22.43 -21.03 26.46
C VAL A 244 22.13 -19.57 26.16
N THR A 245 22.94 -18.92 25.31
CA THR A 245 22.68 -17.53 24.90
C THR A 245 21.44 -17.48 24.00
N LYS A 246 20.47 -16.66 24.40
CA LYS A 246 19.21 -16.40 23.70
C LYS A 246 19.11 -14.94 23.31
N THR A 247 18.30 -14.66 22.30
CA THR A 247 17.96 -13.27 21.95
C THR A 247 16.85 -12.78 22.86
N LYS A 248 17.15 -11.80 23.71
CA LYS A 248 16.15 -11.00 24.42
C LYS A 248 15.64 -9.89 23.53
N LEU A 249 14.31 -9.74 23.48
CA LEU A 249 13.63 -8.68 22.76
C LEU A 249 13.49 -7.46 23.67
N ASN A 250 13.96 -6.30 23.20
CA ASN A 250 13.85 -5.06 23.94
C ASN A 250 12.76 -4.18 23.32
N PHE A 251 11.80 -3.80 24.17
CA PHE A 251 10.69 -2.92 23.82
C PHE A 251 10.91 -1.55 24.47
N ASN A 252 10.47 -0.47 23.82
CA ASN A 252 10.48 0.85 24.46
C ASN A 252 9.45 0.87 25.60
N SER A 253 9.69 1.70 26.62
CA SER A 253 8.76 2.04 27.71
C SER A 253 7.50 2.81 27.25
N GLY A 254 7.22 2.88 25.95
CA GLY A 254 6.11 3.64 25.36
C GLY A 254 6.24 5.17 25.43
N ALA A 255 7.05 5.73 26.33
CA ALA A 255 7.30 7.16 26.40
C ALA A 255 8.07 7.64 25.14
N GLY A 256 7.41 8.42 24.29
CA GLY A 256 7.99 8.94 23.04
C GLY A 256 8.15 7.89 21.95
N ASP A 257 7.47 6.74 22.03
CA ASP A 257 7.45 5.76 20.94
C ASP A 257 6.65 6.31 19.74
N PRO A 258 7.29 6.57 18.59
CA PRO A 258 6.59 7.09 17.41
C PRO A 258 5.55 6.10 16.87
N THR A 259 5.71 4.80 17.15
CA THR A 259 4.81 3.76 16.63
C THR A 259 3.51 3.65 17.40
N THR A 260 3.45 4.18 18.62
CA THR A 260 2.35 3.99 19.60
C THR A 260 2.04 2.53 19.96
N MET A 261 2.84 1.58 19.47
CA MET A 261 2.64 0.14 19.70
C MET A 261 3.14 -0.27 21.08
N ASN A 262 4.24 0.33 21.55
CA ASN A 262 4.71 0.12 22.91
C ASN A 262 3.96 1.03 23.88
N THR A 263 3.48 0.46 24.98
CA THR A 263 2.73 1.18 26.00
C THR A 263 3.53 1.28 27.30
N PRO A 264 3.40 2.38 28.07
CA PRO A 264 4.06 2.53 29.37
C PRO A 264 3.68 1.48 30.41
N SER A 265 2.53 0.85 30.24
CA SER A 265 2.01 -0.18 31.14
C SER A 265 2.62 -1.58 30.89
N GLY A 266 3.65 -1.68 30.05
CA GLY A 266 4.37 -2.91 29.76
C GLY A 266 3.67 -3.83 28.75
N THR A 267 4.29 -4.97 28.47
CA THR A 267 3.82 -5.99 27.52
C THR A 267 2.54 -6.70 27.95
N CYS A 268 2.24 -6.77 29.25
CA CYS A 268 1.08 -7.48 29.81
C CYS A 268 -0.25 -6.73 29.74
N GLN A 269 -0.25 -5.52 29.19
CA GLN A 269 -1.46 -4.70 29.10
C GLN A 269 -1.87 -4.55 27.63
N PRO A 270 -3.17 -4.54 27.31
CA PRO A 270 -3.64 -4.23 25.97
C PRO A 270 -3.04 -2.91 25.49
N ASN A 271 -2.65 -2.85 24.22
CA ASN A 271 -2.51 -1.59 23.51
C ASN A 271 -3.78 -1.34 22.69
N SER A 272 -3.88 -0.17 22.05
CA SER A 272 -5.01 0.22 21.20
C SER A 272 -5.26 -0.70 20.00
N LEU A 273 -4.33 -1.60 19.70
CA LEU A 273 -4.34 -2.49 18.53
C LEU A 273 -4.39 -3.98 18.90
N GLY A 274 -4.59 -4.31 20.18
CA GLY A 274 -4.56 -5.68 20.68
C GLY A 274 -5.80 -6.06 21.47
N VAL A 275 -6.19 -7.33 21.42
CA VAL A 275 -7.14 -7.93 22.37
C VAL A 275 -6.35 -8.35 23.60
N GLY A 276 -5.87 -7.36 24.36
CA GLY A 276 -5.47 -7.64 25.73
C GLY A 276 -6.74 -7.87 26.54
N ASN A 277 -6.68 -8.81 27.47
CA ASN A 277 -7.75 -9.12 28.40
C ASN A 277 -8.34 -7.81 28.97
N ALA A 278 -9.47 -7.35 28.43
CA ALA A 278 -10.29 -6.29 29.03
C ALA A 278 -11.11 -6.92 30.18
N GLY A 279 -10.45 -7.75 30.98
CA GLY A 279 -10.95 -8.20 32.27
C GLY A 279 -10.60 -7.11 33.27
N THR A 280 -11.62 -6.38 33.71
CA THR A 280 -11.67 -5.57 34.94
C THR A 280 -10.42 -5.62 35.81
N GLY A 281 -9.64 -4.53 35.78
CA GLY A 281 -8.64 -4.24 36.81
C GLY A 281 -7.21 -4.59 36.43
N VAL A 282 -6.31 -3.75 36.92
CA VAL A 282 -4.88 -4.00 37.00
C VAL A 282 -4.69 -5.40 37.60
N ASN A 283 -4.15 -6.36 36.83
CA ASN A 283 -4.04 -7.81 37.11
C ASN A 283 -5.24 -8.69 36.68
N GLY A 284 -5.51 -8.77 35.38
CA GLY A 284 -6.50 -9.68 34.77
C GLY A 284 -6.17 -11.18 34.88
N CYS A 285 -6.29 -11.74 36.10
CA CYS A 285 -6.32 -13.18 36.36
C CYS A 285 -7.75 -13.60 36.74
N PRO A 286 -8.37 -14.60 36.08
CA PRO A 286 -9.61 -15.20 36.59
C PRO A 286 -9.33 -15.96 37.91
N ALA A 287 -10.20 -15.78 38.90
CA ALA A 287 -10.16 -16.51 40.18
C ALA A 287 -10.65 -17.96 40.01
N PRO A 288 -10.16 -18.94 40.80
CA PRO A 288 -9.24 -18.79 41.93
C PRO A 288 -7.76 -18.80 41.51
N ALA A 289 -6.97 -17.92 42.12
CA ALA A 289 -5.53 -17.79 41.90
C ALA A 289 -4.78 -19.08 42.32
N PRO A 290 -3.82 -19.58 41.52
CA PRO A 290 -2.94 -20.67 41.94
C PRO A 290 -2.00 -20.23 43.07
N PRO A 291 -1.47 -21.17 43.89
CA PRO A 291 -0.92 -20.90 45.22
C PRO A 291 0.51 -20.34 45.26
N ASN A 292 0.96 -19.54 44.28
CA ASN A 292 2.33 -19.01 44.25
C ASN A 292 2.39 -17.47 44.10
N PRO A 293 3.27 -16.79 44.85
CA PRO A 293 3.41 -15.34 44.84
C PRO A 293 4.23 -14.89 43.62
N GLY A 294 3.59 -14.82 42.45
CA GLY A 294 4.22 -14.36 41.21
C GLY A 294 3.26 -14.47 40.03
N ASN A 295 2.70 -13.34 39.62
CA ASN A 295 1.62 -13.13 38.65
C ASN A 295 1.66 -14.05 37.37
N PRO A 296 0.88 -15.15 37.30
CA PRO A 296 0.98 -16.16 36.24
C PRO A 296 0.16 -15.89 34.96
N CYS A 297 -0.53 -14.76 34.84
CA CYS A 297 -1.49 -14.50 33.74
C CYS A 297 -0.91 -13.72 32.55
N CYS A 298 0.41 -13.52 32.52
CA CYS A 298 1.11 -12.83 31.43
C CYS A 298 2.39 -13.60 31.04
N THR A 299 2.23 -14.89 30.77
CA THR A 299 3.30 -15.71 30.23
C THR A 299 3.15 -15.73 28.70
N ALA A 300 4.09 -15.07 28.01
CA ALA A 300 4.13 -15.15 26.55
C ALA A 300 4.52 -16.59 26.16
N SER A 301 3.76 -17.18 25.25
CA SER A 301 3.96 -18.55 24.76
C SER A 301 4.64 -18.56 23.39
N GLU A 302 4.24 -17.64 22.53
CA GLU A 302 4.66 -17.57 21.14
C GLU A 302 4.77 -16.11 20.68
N ILE A 303 5.64 -15.87 19.71
CA ILE A 303 5.75 -14.59 19.02
C ILE A 303 5.55 -14.78 17.52
N SER A 304 4.78 -13.88 16.93
CA SER A 304 4.59 -13.80 15.48
C SER A 304 5.15 -12.48 14.96
N PHE A 305 5.82 -12.54 13.80
CA PHE A 305 6.42 -11.37 13.14
C PHE A 305 5.42 -10.65 12.23
N THR A 306 4.25 -10.39 12.78
CA THR A 306 3.13 -9.79 12.07
C THR A 306 3.34 -8.28 11.89
N GLN A 307 2.95 -7.79 10.72
CA GLN A 307 2.88 -6.37 10.38
C GLN A 307 1.42 -5.95 10.15
N ILE A 308 1.17 -4.66 10.37
CA ILE A 308 -0.08 -3.98 10.04
C ILE A 308 0.05 -3.39 8.66
N VAL A 309 -0.87 -3.75 7.78
CA VAL A 309 -1.04 -3.10 6.49
C VAL A 309 -2.37 -2.37 6.48
N ARG A 310 -2.36 -1.11 6.07
CA ARG A 310 -3.58 -0.32 5.93
C ARG A 310 -3.69 0.32 4.55
N TYR A 311 -4.87 0.24 3.97
CA TYR A 311 -5.27 0.94 2.75
C TYR A 311 -6.32 2.00 3.06
N ARG A 312 -6.16 3.17 2.43
CA ARG A 312 -7.13 4.26 2.52
C ARG A 312 -7.10 5.11 1.27
N ILE A 313 -8.17 5.85 1.04
CA ILE A 313 -8.21 6.88 0.00
C ILE A 313 -8.02 8.26 0.62
N ARG A 314 -7.08 9.03 0.08
CA ARG A 314 -6.88 10.44 0.43
C ARG A 314 -6.59 11.23 -0.83
N ASN A 315 -6.77 12.54 -0.75
CA ASN A 315 -6.38 13.43 -1.84
C ASN A 315 -4.89 13.75 -1.72
N ASP A 316 -4.21 13.74 -2.85
CA ASP A 316 -2.84 14.21 -2.97
C ASP A 316 -2.76 15.75 -2.89
N ALA A 317 -1.55 16.30 -3.04
CA ALA A 317 -1.30 17.74 -3.03
C ALA A 317 -2.03 18.51 -4.15
N ALA A 318 -2.47 17.83 -5.22
CA ALA A 318 -3.21 18.41 -6.34
C ALA A 318 -4.75 18.25 -6.18
N GLY A 319 -5.23 17.66 -5.08
CA GLY A 319 -6.65 17.41 -4.83
C GLY A 319 -7.20 16.22 -5.63
N ILE A 320 -6.33 15.32 -6.08
CA ILE A 320 -6.70 14.11 -6.80
C ILE A 320 -6.73 12.96 -5.79
N PRO A 321 -7.82 12.18 -5.72
CA PRO A 321 -7.89 11.05 -4.80
C PRO A 321 -6.93 9.96 -5.30
N GLU A 322 -6.22 9.38 -4.36
CA GLU A 322 -5.28 8.30 -4.56
C GLU A 322 -5.48 7.24 -3.48
N LEU A 323 -5.24 5.99 -3.86
CA LEU A 323 -5.11 4.90 -2.92
C LEU A 323 -3.73 4.99 -2.26
N GLN A 324 -3.73 5.06 -0.94
CA GLN A 324 -2.53 5.03 -0.12
C GLN A 324 -2.42 3.71 0.62
N ARG A 325 -1.20 3.20 0.77
CA ARG A 325 -0.85 2.03 1.58
C ARG A 325 0.10 2.45 2.69
N PHE A 326 -0.15 1.95 3.89
CA PHE A 326 0.72 2.05 5.05
C PHE A 326 1.22 0.66 5.43
N ASP A 327 2.46 0.59 5.88
CA ASP A 327 3.12 -0.62 6.34
C ASP A 327 3.87 -0.36 7.65
N SER A 328 3.55 -1.12 8.69
CA SER A 328 4.19 -0.93 10.00
C SER A 328 5.68 -1.30 10.02
N THR A 329 6.19 -2.10 9.07
CA THR A 329 7.64 -2.36 8.97
C THR A 329 8.43 -1.11 8.62
N ASN A 330 7.79 -0.15 7.95
CA ASN A 330 8.34 1.16 7.65
C ASN A 330 7.44 2.27 8.22
N PHE A 331 7.11 2.14 9.51
CA PHE A 331 6.20 3.05 10.21
C PHE A 331 6.51 4.54 9.98
N LEU A 332 7.80 4.90 9.97
CA LEU A 332 8.26 6.28 9.81
C LEU A 332 8.07 6.83 8.38
N ALA A 333 8.01 5.97 7.35
CA ALA A 333 7.67 6.41 6.00
C ALA A 333 6.19 6.79 5.87
N GLY A 334 5.35 6.37 6.81
CA GLY A 334 3.92 6.69 6.82
C GLY A 334 3.19 6.09 5.60
N PHE A 335 2.14 6.78 5.17
CA PHE A 335 1.34 6.36 4.03
C PHE A 335 2.03 6.71 2.71
N GLN A 336 2.10 5.75 1.81
CA GLN A 336 2.67 5.88 0.48
C GLN A 336 1.57 5.80 -0.59
N SER A 337 1.71 6.55 -1.67
CA SER A 337 0.79 6.48 -2.80
C SER A 337 1.01 5.18 -3.59
N VAL A 338 -0.07 4.46 -3.87
CA VAL A 338 -0.06 3.21 -4.66
C VAL A 338 -0.59 3.46 -6.06
N ALA A 339 -1.74 4.13 -6.15
CA ALA A 339 -2.42 4.38 -7.42
C ALA A 339 -3.20 5.68 -7.34
N ARG A 340 -3.02 6.53 -8.34
CA ARG A 340 -3.73 7.80 -8.45
C ARG A 340 -5.06 7.58 -9.16
N GLY A 341 -6.05 8.42 -8.86
CA GLY A 341 -7.35 8.41 -9.52
C GLY A 341 -8.29 7.33 -8.99
N ILE A 342 -7.92 6.60 -7.94
CA ILE A 342 -8.84 5.75 -7.16
C ILE A 342 -9.62 6.67 -6.22
N GLU A 343 -10.93 6.77 -6.40
CA GLU A 343 -11.78 7.72 -5.66
C GLU A 343 -12.67 7.06 -4.61
N ASP A 344 -12.91 5.76 -4.70
CA ASP A 344 -13.72 5.02 -3.75
C ASP A 344 -13.19 3.59 -3.54
N LEU A 345 -13.19 3.15 -2.28
CA LEU A 345 -12.83 1.82 -1.81
C LEU A 345 -13.99 1.35 -0.94
N GLN A 346 -14.58 0.23 -1.31
CA GLN A 346 -15.65 -0.41 -0.55
C GLN A 346 -15.23 -1.84 -0.23
N VAL A 347 -15.42 -2.27 1.01
CA VAL A 347 -15.02 -3.59 1.49
C VAL A 347 -16.22 -4.31 2.09
N GLN A 348 -16.37 -5.58 1.75
CA GLN A 348 -17.39 -6.44 2.32
C GLN A 348 -16.75 -7.72 2.83
N TYR A 349 -17.25 -8.20 3.96
CA TYR A 349 -16.75 -9.38 4.64
C TYR A 349 -17.85 -10.42 4.69
N THR A 350 -17.53 -11.65 4.31
CA THR A 350 -18.38 -12.82 4.51
C THR A 350 -17.75 -13.67 5.61
N ASN A 351 -18.54 -14.04 6.61
CA ASN A 351 -18.09 -14.93 7.67
C ASN A 351 -18.32 -16.42 7.31
N ALA A 352 -17.89 -17.34 8.17
CA ALA A 352 -18.05 -18.77 7.96
C ALA A 352 -19.52 -19.26 8.00
N THR A 353 -20.45 -18.45 8.55
CA THR A 353 -21.89 -18.74 8.45
C THR A 353 -22.51 -18.27 7.13
N GLY A 354 -21.75 -17.58 6.27
CA GLY A 354 -22.23 -16.98 5.02
C GLY A 354 -22.90 -15.62 5.18
N ALA A 355 -22.85 -15.01 6.37
CA ALA A 355 -23.38 -13.66 6.59
C ALA A 355 -22.41 -12.62 6.01
N VAL A 356 -22.97 -11.65 5.28
CA VAL A 356 -22.22 -10.55 4.65
C VAL A 356 -22.39 -9.27 5.45
N SER A 357 -21.30 -8.54 5.66
CA SER A 357 -21.25 -7.27 6.38
C SER A 357 -20.32 -6.29 5.66
N ASN A 358 -20.64 -4.99 5.66
CA ASN A 358 -19.75 -3.94 5.13
C ASN A 358 -18.62 -3.59 6.11
N GLY A 359 -18.82 -3.81 7.42
CA GLY A 359 -17.77 -3.72 8.43
C GLY A 359 -17.17 -5.07 8.76
N ALA A 360 -15.88 -5.08 9.16
CA ALA A 360 -15.22 -6.29 9.65
C ALA A 360 -15.97 -6.83 10.89
N PRO A 361 -16.48 -8.07 10.85
CA PRO A 361 -17.17 -8.67 12.00
C PRO A 361 -16.18 -8.98 13.13
N ALA A 362 -16.68 -9.00 14.37
CA ALA A 362 -15.89 -9.40 15.53
C ALA A 362 -15.64 -10.92 15.49
N VAL A 363 -14.37 -11.31 15.62
CA VAL A 363 -13.95 -12.69 15.82
C VAL A 363 -14.15 -13.06 17.28
N VAL A 364 -14.84 -14.18 17.50
CA VAL A 364 -15.17 -14.70 18.83
C VAL A 364 -14.43 -16.01 19.06
N ALA A 365 -13.68 -16.07 20.16
CA ALA A 365 -12.92 -17.26 20.54
C ALA A 365 -13.82 -18.51 20.55
N SER A 366 -13.27 -19.63 20.10
CA SER A 366 -13.96 -20.93 19.99
C SER A 366 -15.19 -20.99 19.07
N THR A 367 -15.51 -19.91 18.34
CA THR A 367 -16.71 -19.82 17.49
C THR A 367 -16.34 -19.75 16.01
N TRP A 368 -16.31 -20.91 15.35
CA TRP A 368 -15.93 -21.04 13.92
C TRP A 368 -16.72 -20.14 12.98
N GLY A 369 -18.01 -19.94 13.26
CA GLY A 369 -18.90 -19.06 12.50
C GLY A 369 -18.47 -17.59 12.45
N SER A 370 -17.66 -17.13 13.41
CA SER A 370 -17.17 -15.74 13.48
C SER A 370 -15.99 -15.43 12.56
N LEU A 371 -15.34 -16.46 12.00
CA LEU A 371 -14.18 -16.28 11.14
C LEU A 371 -14.57 -15.70 9.77
N VAL A 372 -13.76 -14.78 9.26
CA VAL A 372 -13.95 -14.17 7.94
C VAL A 372 -13.41 -15.11 6.86
N THR A 373 -14.30 -15.63 6.02
CA THR A 373 -13.97 -16.59 4.95
C THR A 373 -13.73 -15.92 3.61
N GLN A 374 -14.33 -14.76 3.37
CA GLN A 374 -14.16 -14.01 2.13
C GLN A 374 -14.15 -12.51 2.42
N VAL A 375 -13.27 -11.81 1.72
CA VAL A 375 -13.21 -10.35 1.66
C VAL A 375 -13.43 -9.95 0.21
N GLN A 376 -14.46 -9.17 -0.05
CA GLN A 376 -14.75 -8.59 -1.34
C GLN A 376 -14.36 -7.11 -1.32
N VAL A 377 -13.49 -6.72 -2.24
CA VAL A 377 -13.00 -5.35 -2.39
C VAL A 377 -13.54 -4.80 -3.70
N THR A 378 -14.09 -3.59 -3.65
CA THR A 378 -14.55 -2.85 -4.81
C THR A 378 -13.83 -1.51 -4.87
N LEU A 379 -13.04 -1.32 -5.92
CA LEU A 379 -12.36 -0.07 -6.23
C LEU A 379 -13.11 0.67 -7.34
N SER A 380 -13.31 1.96 -7.15
CA SER A 380 -13.78 2.84 -8.21
C SER A 380 -12.70 3.84 -8.59
N SER A 381 -12.39 3.89 -9.87
CA SER A 381 -11.43 4.83 -10.45
C SER A 381 -12.12 5.90 -11.28
N ARG A 382 -11.54 7.09 -11.34
CA ARG A 382 -12.09 8.25 -12.04
C ARG A 382 -11.14 8.88 -13.03
N SER A 383 -11.70 9.66 -13.95
CA SER A 383 -10.93 10.55 -14.81
C SER A 383 -10.45 11.83 -14.15
N GLU A 384 -9.18 12.20 -14.41
CA GLU A 384 -8.64 13.50 -14.04
C GLU A 384 -9.30 14.63 -14.84
N ALA A 385 -9.65 14.38 -16.11
CA ALA A 385 -10.41 15.31 -16.95
C ALA A 385 -11.88 15.41 -16.50
N ARG A 386 -12.42 16.64 -16.50
CA ARG A 386 -13.81 16.99 -16.12
C ARG A 386 -14.70 17.01 -17.37
N ASN A 387 -15.99 16.74 -17.20
CA ASN A 387 -17.04 17.00 -18.22
C ASN A 387 -16.80 16.31 -19.57
N ILE A 388 -16.43 15.04 -19.54
CA ILE A 388 -16.29 14.21 -20.74
C ILE A 388 -17.68 13.66 -21.10
N GLN A 389 -18.03 13.60 -22.39
CA GLN A 389 -19.25 12.89 -22.82
C GLN A 389 -19.18 11.41 -22.42
N GLY A 390 -20.27 10.92 -21.79
CA GLY A 390 -20.34 9.57 -21.20
C GLY A 390 -19.97 9.49 -19.72
N ALA A 391 -19.62 10.62 -19.10
CA ALA A 391 -19.33 10.68 -17.67
C ALA A 391 -20.58 10.41 -16.84
N THR A 392 -20.39 9.74 -15.70
CA THR A 392 -21.45 9.53 -14.72
C THR A 392 -21.47 10.71 -13.76
N SER A 393 -22.66 11.15 -13.37
CA SER A 393 -22.83 12.19 -12.35
C SER A 393 -23.00 11.54 -10.97
N ASP A 394 -22.20 11.99 -10.01
CA ASP A 394 -22.40 11.70 -8.60
C ASP A 394 -22.58 13.02 -7.85
N THR A 395 -23.46 13.06 -6.86
CA THR A 395 -23.81 14.28 -6.12
C THR A 395 -22.66 14.82 -5.28
N ASN A 396 -21.74 13.97 -4.84
CA ASN A 396 -20.59 14.34 -4.01
C ASN A 396 -19.29 14.41 -4.84
N LEU A 397 -19.17 13.57 -5.86
CA LEU A 397 -17.93 13.41 -6.64
C LEU A 397 -17.96 14.09 -8.02
N GLY A 398 -19.11 14.65 -8.40
CA GLY A 398 -19.30 15.39 -9.65
C GLY A 398 -19.33 14.51 -10.90
N ASN A 399 -19.25 15.16 -12.06
CA ASN A 399 -19.35 14.48 -13.36
C ASN A 399 -17.98 14.02 -13.88
N ARG A 400 -17.73 12.70 -13.85
CA ARG A 400 -16.44 12.08 -14.22
C ARG A 400 -16.67 10.77 -14.97
N MET A 401 -15.75 10.39 -15.85
CA MET A 401 -15.72 9.01 -16.36
C MET A 401 -15.25 8.10 -15.22
N ARG A 402 -15.95 6.99 -14.99
CA ARG A 402 -15.65 6.06 -13.90
C ARG A 402 -15.48 4.63 -14.40
N GLY A 403 -14.56 3.91 -13.76
CA GLY A 403 -14.42 2.46 -13.88
C GLY A 403 -14.60 1.83 -12.50
N ARG A 404 -15.13 0.61 -12.46
CA ARG A 404 -15.25 -0.15 -11.22
C ARG A 404 -14.61 -1.51 -11.38
N LEU A 405 -13.81 -1.91 -10.41
CA LEU A 405 -13.17 -3.21 -10.34
C LEU A 405 -13.55 -3.86 -9.01
N THR A 406 -14.09 -5.07 -9.07
CA THR A 406 -14.44 -5.85 -7.88
C THR A 406 -13.64 -7.13 -7.89
N TRP A 407 -13.13 -7.50 -6.73
CA TRP A 407 -12.46 -8.77 -6.48
C TRP A 407 -12.95 -9.36 -5.17
N ALA A 408 -12.92 -10.68 -5.05
CA ALA A 408 -13.12 -11.34 -3.78
C ALA A 408 -12.09 -12.46 -3.59
N GLY A 409 -11.62 -12.61 -2.35
CA GLY A 409 -10.74 -13.70 -1.98
C GLY A 409 -10.76 -13.99 -0.50
N SER A 410 -10.06 -15.06 -0.12
CA SER A 410 -10.11 -15.63 1.22
C SER A 410 -8.76 -15.44 1.93
N PRO A 411 -8.75 -15.03 3.21
CA PRO A 411 -7.54 -15.07 4.03
C PRO A 411 -7.05 -16.51 4.17
N ARG A 412 -5.75 -16.75 3.91
CA ARG A 412 -5.18 -18.11 3.99
C ARG A 412 -5.27 -18.70 5.40
N SER A 413 -5.14 -17.86 6.42
CA SER A 413 -5.25 -18.25 7.83
C SER A 413 -6.62 -18.86 8.16
N THR A 414 -7.71 -18.25 7.68
CA THR A 414 -9.06 -18.77 7.89
C THR A 414 -9.26 -20.12 7.23
N LEU A 415 -8.71 -20.34 6.03
CA LEU A 415 -8.80 -21.63 5.36
C LEU A 415 -8.08 -22.74 6.13
N ILE A 416 -6.89 -22.44 6.68
CA ILE A 416 -6.14 -23.37 7.53
C ILE A 416 -6.92 -23.66 8.81
N ALA A 417 -7.43 -22.61 9.45
CA ALA A 417 -8.24 -22.73 10.64
C ALA A 417 -9.46 -23.63 10.40
N LEU A 418 -10.26 -23.36 9.37
CA LEU A 418 -11.46 -24.15 9.06
C LEU A 418 -11.14 -25.61 8.75
N ALA A 419 -9.98 -25.92 8.18
CA ALA A 419 -9.53 -27.30 7.98
C ALA A 419 -9.22 -28.02 9.30
N GLN A 420 -8.92 -27.29 10.38
CA GLN A 420 -8.70 -27.83 11.73
C GLN A 420 -10.00 -27.94 12.55
N GLN A 421 -11.15 -27.56 11.98
CA GLN A 421 -12.43 -27.68 12.67
C GLN A 421 -12.69 -29.16 13.02
N PRO A 422 -12.94 -29.49 14.30
CA PRO A 422 -13.31 -30.84 14.68
C PRO A 422 -14.56 -31.26 13.89
N SER A 423 -14.48 -32.37 13.17
CA SER A 423 -15.64 -32.94 12.48
C SER A 423 -16.79 -33.10 13.49
N PRO A 424 -18.03 -32.69 13.16
CA PRO A 424 -19.16 -33.01 14.03
C PRO A 424 -19.17 -34.52 14.24
N ALA A 425 -19.28 -34.95 15.50
CA ALA A 425 -19.36 -36.36 15.83
C ALA A 425 -20.44 -37.01 14.95
N PRO A 426 -20.18 -38.17 14.32
CA PRO A 426 -21.17 -38.81 13.48
C PRO A 426 -22.44 -39.00 14.31
N SER A 427 -23.55 -38.46 13.81
CA SER A 427 -24.87 -38.67 14.39
C SER A 427 -25.06 -40.17 14.60
N PRO A 428 -25.44 -40.65 15.79
CA PRO A 428 -25.70 -42.07 15.98
C PRO A 428 -26.79 -42.48 15.00
N LEU A 429 -26.44 -43.38 14.08
CA LEU A 429 -27.29 -43.89 12.99
C LEU A 429 -28.47 -44.77 13.46
N TRP A 430 -28.92 -44.63 14.70
CA TRP A 430 -29.97 -45.47 15.26
C TRP A 430 -30.89 -44.70 16.20
N ARG A 431 -32.14 -44.48 15.76
CA ARG A 431 -33.34 -44.65 16.58
C ARG A 431 -34.56 -44.88 15.71
#